data_AF-A0A7J5UIL6-F1
#
_entry.id   AF-A0A7J5UIL6-F1
#
_cell.length_a   1.000
_cell.length_b   1.000
_cell.length_c   1.000
_cell.angle_alpha   90.00
_cell.angle_beta   90.00
_cell.angle_gamma   90.00
#
_symmetry.space_group_name_H-M   'P 1'
#
loop_
_entity.id
_entity.type
_entity.pdbx_description
1 polymer ?
#
loop_
_entity_poly.entity_id
_entity_poly.type
_entity_poly.pdbx_seq_one_letter_code
_entity_poly.pdbx_strand_id
1 'polypeptide(L)'
;MDPAAPSPFNLAWLRIGVVSAHEAERARAGLTADEVPDAGAGRASVVPGAAAAPPEGEDVRTVRVEVEDGLPVDGAAFAAYVMEVLNDPRGWGADGTLAFARTDGAADVRVVLASPDLTDRLCYPLRTLGQVSCAIGGAAVLNVARWSEGAAPFTAAGGTVSGYRHYLVNHEVGHVLGHGHAACPAPGELAPVMVQQTLDLQGCRPNGWPAP
;
A
#
# COMPACT_ATOMS: atom_id res chain seq x y z
N MET A 1 -7.75 37.05 -42.65
CA MET A 1 -7.31 36.28 -41.48
C MET A 1 -8.28 36.63 -40.37
N ASP A 2 -9.20 35.73 -40.07
CA ASP A 2 -10.31 35.94 -39.14
C ASP A 2 -9.89 35.46 -37.74
N PRO A 3 -9.86 36.31 -36.70
CA PRO A 3 -9.28 35.98 -35.39
C PRO A 3 -10.22 35.21 -34.45
N ALA A 4 -11.33 34.65 -34.93
CA ALA A 4 -12.34 33.99 -34.09
C ALA A 4 -12.63 32.51 -34.45
N ALA A 5 -11.65 31.77 -34.97
CA ALA A 5 -11.78 30.32 -35.09
C ALA A 5 -11.45 29.64 -33.73
N PRO A 6 -12.40 28.95 -33.07
CA PRO A 6 -12.09 28.21 -31.86
C PRO A 6 -11.10 27.08 -32.17
N SER A 7 -10.08 26.93 -31.32
CA SER A 7 -9.06 25.90 -31.44
C SER A 7 -9.73 24.50 -31.47
N PRO A 8 -9.45 23.65 -32.47
CA PRO A 8 -10.05 22.32 -32.60
C PRO A 8 -9.59 21.32 -31.53
N PHE A 9 -8.72 21.73 -30.60
CA PHE A 9 -8.21 20.90 -29.52
C PHE A 9 -8.63 21.44 -28.16
N ASN A 10 -9.94 21.40 -27.86
CA ASN A 10 -10.40 21.64 -26.49
C ASN A 10 -10.06 20.43 -25.61
N LEU A 11 -8.86 20.43 -25.03
CA LEU A 11 -8.33 19.38 -24.16
C LEU A 11 -9.00 19.32 -22.77
N ALA A 12 -10.02 20.14 -22.50
CA ALA A 12 -10.73 20.15 -21.21
C ALA A 12 -11.35 18.79 -20.87
N TRP A 13 -11.91 18.08 -21.86
CA TRP A 13 -12.48 16.74 -21.66
C TRP A 13 -11.43 15.69 -21.27
N LEU A 14 -10.20 15.79 -21.78
CA LEU A 14 -9.09 14.91 -21.39
C LEU A 14 -8.64 15.19 -19.95
N ARG A 15 -8.61 16.45 -19.52
CA ARG A 15 -8.32 16.83 -18.12
C ARG A 15 -9.38 16.30 -17.15
N ILE A 16 -10.66 16.41 -17.51
CA ILE A 16 -11.77 15.85 -16.73
C ILE A 16 -11.63 14.33 -16.58
N GLY A 17 -11.24 13.61 -17.65
CA GLY A 17 -11.02 12.17 -17.61
C GLY A 17 -9.87 11.72 -16.70
N VAL A 18 -8.75 12.45 -16.68
CA VAL A 18 -7.59 12.11 -15.84
C VAL A 18 -7.85 12.39 -14.36
N VAL A 19 -8.50 13.52 -14.03
CA VAL A 19 -8.89 13.84 -12.64
C VAL A 19 -9.82 12.76 -12.07
N SER A 20 -10.83 12.36 -12.85
CA SER A 20 -11.75 11.28 -12.47
C SER A 20 -11.06 9.93 -12.23
N ALA A 21 -10.08 9.57 -13.06
CA ALA A 21 -9.34 8.32 -12.89
C ALA A 21 -8.45 8.33 -11.63
N HIS A 22 -7.82 9.47 -11.33
CA HIS A 22 -7.02 9.64 -10.12
C HIS A 22 -7.89 9.58 -8.85
N GLU A 23 -9.04 10.26 -8.85
CA GLU A 23 -10.00 10.21 -7.76
C GLU A 23 -10.53 8.79 -7.54
N ALA A 24 -10.86 8.07 -8.62
CA ALA A 24 -11.32 6.68 -8.53
C ALA A 24 -10.25 5.74 -7.94
N GLU A 25 -8.98 5.90 -8.32
CA GLU A 25 -7.88 5.10 -7.78
C GLU A 25 -7.60 5.41 -6.30
N ARG A 26 -7.73 6.68 -5.89
CA ARG A 26 -7.64 7.08 -4.48
C ARG A 26 -8.81 6.50 -3.66
N ALA A 27 -10.03 6.62 -4.17
CA ALA A 27 -11.22 6.07 -3.53
C ALA A 27 -11.15 4.54 -3.41
N ARG A 28 -10.63 3.84 -4.42
CA ARG A 28 -10.38 2.39 -4.36
C ARG A 28 -9.40 2.01 -3.25
N ALA A 29 -8.38 2.83 -3.02
CA ALA A 29 -7.44 2.69 -1.91
C ALA A 29 -8.00 3.19 -0.57
N GLY A 30 -9.27 3.58 -0.52
CA GLY A 30 -9.96 4.07 0.66
C GLY A 30 -9.68 5.53 1.01
N LEU A 31 -8.94 6.30 0.22
CA LEU A 31 -8.68 7.72 0.52
C LEU A 31 -9.92 8.57 0.21
N THR A 32 -10.38 9.36 1.18
CA THR A 32 -11.56 10.24 1.05
C THR A 32 -11.21 11.72 0.96
N ALA A 33 -9.93 12.06 1.05
CA ALA A 33 -9.39 13.40 0.85
C ALA A 33 -8.08 13.37 0.04
N ASP A 34 -7.71 14.51 -0.53
CA ASP A 34 -6.44 14.67 -1.27
C ASP A 34 -5.24 14.73 -0.33
N GLU A 35 -5.40 15.40 0.81
CA GLU A 35 -4.38 15.54 1.84
C GLU A 35 -4.63 14.59 3.01
N VAL A 36 -3.54 14.15 3.65
CA VAL A 36 -3.59 13.33 4.87
C VAL A 36 -2.83 14.04 5.99
N PRO A 37 -3.31 13.99 7.23
CA PRO A 37 -2.68 14.72 8.33
C PRO A 37 -1.41 14.01 8.83
N ASP A 38 -0.49 14.78 9.39
CA ASP A 38 0.70 14.25 10.09
C ASP A 38 0.34 13.48 11.38
N ALA A 39 -0.85 13.73 11.93
CA ALA A 39 -1.37 13.09 13.14
C ALA A 39 -2.88 12.83 13.05
N GLY A 40 -3.32 11.64 13.48
CA GLY A 40 -4.73 11.33 13.76
C GLY A 40 -5.05 11.41 15.26
N ALA A 41 -5.99 10.60 15.73
CA ALA A 41 -6.35 10.52 17.16
C ALA A 41 -5.33 9.74 18.01
N GLY A 42 -4.31 9.17 17.39
CA GLY A 42 -3.24 8.43 18.05
C GLY A 42 -3.59 7.03 18.51
N ARG A 43 -4.74 6.50 18.09
CA ARG A 43 -5.18 5.11 18.33
C ARG A 43 -5.79 4.53 17.05
N ALA A 44 -5.47 3.26 16.77
CA ALA A 44 -6.06 2.53 15.66
C ALA A 44 -7.24 1.67 16.13
N SER A 45 -8.30 1.65 15.34
CA SER A 45 -9.49 0.83 15.54
C SER A 45 -9.56 -0.26 14.48
N VAL A 46 -10.08 -1.43 14.87
CA VAL A 46 -10.34 -2.53 13.92
C VAL A 46 -11.39 -2.08 12.91
N VAL A 47 -11.11 -2.29 11.63
CA VAL A 47 -12.11 -2.13 10.56
C VAL A 47 -12.97 -3.40 10.56
N PRO A 48 -14.28 -3.31 10.87
CA PRO A 48 -15.14 -4.49 10.93
C PRO A 48 -15.20 -5.25 9.61
N GLY A 49 -15.12 -6.57 9.66
CA GLY A 49 -15.32 -7.46 8.52
C GLY A 49 -14.53 -8.77 8.61
N ALA A 50 -15.09 -9.81 7.99
CA ALA A 50 -14.44 -11.11 7.86
C ALA A 50 -14.54 -11.60 6.42
N ALA A 51 -13.56 -12.38 5.98
CA ALA A 51 -13.52 -13.02 4.68
C ALA A 51 -12.75 -14.34 4.79
N ALA A 52 -13.29 -15.41 4.20
CA ALA A 52 -12.56 -16.65 4.08
C ALA A 52 -11.35 -16.47 3.14
N ALA A 53 -10.29 -17.23 3.38
CA ALA A 53 -9.19 -17.33 2.43
C ALA A 53 -9.66 -18.01 1.13
N PRO A 54 -9.04 -17.68 -0.02
CA PRO A 54 -9.16 -18.50 -1.23
C PRO A 54 -8.84 -19.98 -0.97
N PRO A 55 -9.53 -20.92 -1.63
CA PRO A 55 -9.37 -22.36 -1.38
C PRO A 55 -8.02 -22.94 -1.81
N GLU A 56 -7.23 -22.22 -2.61
CA GLU A 56 -6.01 -22.72 -3.24
C GLU A 56 -4.76 -22.72 -2.33
N GLY A 57 -4.85 -22.20 -1.09
CA GLY A 57 -3.72 -22.13 -0.16
C GLY A 57 -3.60 -23.34 0.78
N GLU A 58 -2.42 -23.97 0.83
CA GLU A 58 -2.11 -25.05 1.78
C GLU A 58 -2.13 -24.58 3.24
N ASP A 59 -1.57 -23.40 3.52
CA ASP A 59 -1.61 -22.73 4.82
C ASP A 59 -2.44 -21.45 4.77
N VAL A 60 -3.26 -21.21 5.81
CA VAL A 60 -4.06 -19.99 5.95
C VAL A 60 -3.51 -19.11 7.07
N ARG A 61 -3.23 -17.83 6.75
CA ARG A 61 -2.91 -16.79 7.74
C ARG A 61 -4.08 -15.85 7.93
N THR A 62 -4.36 -15.52 9.18
CA THR A 62 -5.42 -14.57 9.53
C THR A 62 -4.88 -13.14 9.51
N VAL A 63 -5.66 -12.23 8.93
CA VAL A 63 -5.34 -10.81 8.79
C VAL A 63 -6.40 -9.98 9.51
N ARG A 64 -5.95 -9.09 10.40
CA ARG A 64 -6.78 -8.03 10.97
C ARG A 64 -6.37 -6.69 10.40
N VAL A 65 -7.33 -5.92 9.91
CA VAL A 65 -7.10 -4.58 9.37
C VAL A 65 -7.52 -3.53 10.39
N GLU A 66 -6.67 -2.54 10.61
CA GLU A 66 -6.88 -1.44 11.54
C GLU A 66 -6.56 -0.12 10.85
N VAL A 67 -7.29 0.94 11.21
CA VAL A 67 -7.05 2.31 10.72
C VAL A 67 -7.01 3.24 11.92
N GLU A 68 -6.06 4.18 11.94
CA GLU A 68 -6.05 5.24 12.93
C GLU A 68 -7.30 6.11 12.83
N ASP A 69 -7.95 6.31 13.99
CA ASP A 69 -9.14 7.14 14.06
C ASP A 69 -8.82 8.58 13.65
N GLY A 70 -9.69 9.19 12.85
CA GLY A 70 -9.53 10.57 12.37
C GLY A 70 -8.74 10.72 11.08
N LEU A 71 -8.20 9.64 10.51
CA LEU A 71 -7.67 9.67 9.14
C LEU A 71 -8.81 9.84 8.11
N PRO A 72 -8.59 10.55 7.00
CA PRO A 72 -9.56 10.69 5.91
C PRO A 72 -9.56 9.43 5.03
N VAL A 73 -9.99 8.32 5.62
CA VAL A 73 -9.96 6.99 5.00
C VAL A 73 -11.28 6.27 5.23
N ASP A 74 -11.87 5.75 4.15
CA ASP A 74 -12.86 4.68 4.20
C ASP A 74 -12.13 3.37 4.54
N GLY A 75 -12.23 2.97 5.81
CA GLY A 75 -11.57 1.77 6.30
C GLY A 75 -12.02 0.50 5.59
N ALA A 76 -13.29 0.40 5.15
CA ALA A 76 -13.79 -0.80 4.48
C ALA A 76 -13.16 -0.96 3.08
N ALA A 77 -13.04 0.15 2.34
CA ALA A 77 -12.35 0.18 1.06
C ALA A 77 -10.85 -0.12 1.22
N PHE A 78 -10.18 0.47 2.22
CA PHE A 78 -8.79 0.15 2.54
C PHE A 78 -8.60 -1.34 2.86
N ALA A 79 -9.45 -1.91 3.72
CA ALA A 79 -9.36 -3.32 4.08
C ALA A 79 -9.62 -4.26 2.90
N ALA A 80 -10.55 -3.90 2.01
CA ALA A 80 -10.79 -4.64 0.79
C ALA A 80 -9.54 -4.61 -0.12
N TYR A 81 -8.93 -3.44 -0.30
CA TYR A 81 -7.71 -3.29 -1.08
C TYR A 81 -6.56 -4.13 -0.53
N VAL A 82 -6.33 -4.09 0.79
CA VAL A 82 -5.29 -4.92 1.44
C VAL A 82 -5.52 -6.41 1.15
N MET A 83 -6.75 -6.90 1.34
CA MET A 83 -7.05 -8.31 1.09
C MET A 83 -6.97 -8.68 -0.40
N GLU A 84 -7.29 -7.77 -1.31
CA GLU A 84 -7.11 -7.95 -2.75
C GLU A 84 -5.62 -8.14 -3.07
N VAL A 85 -4.74 -7.28 -2.54
CA VAL A 85 -3.29 -7.39 -2.76
C VAL A 85 -2.73 -8.69 -2.19
N LEU A 86 -3.10 -9.05 -0.96
CA LEU A 86 -2.53 -10.23 -0.31
C LEU A 86 -2.93 -11.55 -0.99
N ASN A 87 -4.13 -11.61 -1.55
CA ASN A 87 -4.65 -12.78 -2.26
C ASN A 87 -4.60 -12.65 -3.79
N ASP A 88 -3.90 -11.65 -4.33
CA ASP A 88 -3.66 -11.54 -5.78
C ASP A 88 -2.80 -12.74 -6.24
N PRO A 89 -3.01 -13.29 -7.46
CA PRO A 89 -2.18 -14.37 -7.99
C PRO A 89 -0.67 -14.08 -8.05
N ARG A 90 -0.26 -12.81 -7.96
CA ARG A 90 1.15 -12.38 -7.89
C ARG A 90 1.65 -12.18 -6.46
N GLY A 91 0.77 -12.34 -5.47
CA GLY A 91 1.02 -12.15 -4.04
C GLY A 91 1.83 -13.29 -3.41
N TRP A 92 1.89 -13.32 -2.08
CA TRP A 92 2.66 -14.32 -1.34
C TRP A 92 2.14 -15.75 -1.49
N GLY A 93 0.89 -15.91 -1.92
CA GLY A 93 0.26 -17.20 -2.21
C GLY A 93 0.39 -17.70 -3.64
N ALA A 94 1.20 -17.06 -4.49
CA ALA A 94 1.27 -17.35 -5.92
C ALA A 94 1.63 -18.82 -6.26
N ASP A 95 2.37 -19.49 -5.38
CA ASP A 95 2.76 -20.90 -5.52
C ASP A 95 1.79 -21.89 -4.88
N GLY A 96 0.65 -21.41 -4.34
CA GLY A 96 -0.36 -22.22 -3.66
C GLY A 96 -0.04 -22.57 -2.21
N THR A 97 1.09 -22.12 -1.67
CA THR A 97 1.49 -22.48 -0.30
C THR A 97 0.78 -21.65 0.77
N LEU A 98 0.26 -20.47 0.42
CA LEU A 98 -0.25 -19.49 1.37
C LEU A 98 -1.56 -18.86 0.88
N ALA A 99 -2.49 -18.63 1.79
CA ALA A 99 -3.66 -17.79 1.56
C ALA A 99 -4.03 -16.97 2.81
N PHE A 100 -4.73 -15.85 2.62
CA PHE A 100 -5.07 -14.94 3.70
C PHE A 100 -6.58 -14.87 3.95
N ALA A 101 -6.99 -15.14 5.19
CA ALA A 101 -8.35 -14.94 5.69
C ALA A 101 -8.44 -13.65 6.51
N ARG A 102 -9.52 -12.88 6.38
CA ARG A 102 -9.74 -11.67 7.18
C ARG A 102 -10.56 -11.98 8.43
N THR A 103 -10.15 -11.42 9.57
CA THR A 103 -10.84 -11.51 10.87
C THR A 103 -10.77 -10.19 11.63
N ASP A 104 -11.77 -9.93 12.47
CA ASP A 104 -11.75 -8.81 13.43
C ASP A 104 -11.03 -9.19 14.74
N GLY A 105 -10.80 -10.49 14.98
CA GLY A 105 -10.25 -11.03 16.21
C GLY A 105 -8.73 -10.99 16.32
N ALA A 106 -8.15 -11.88 17.14
CA ALA A 106 -6.71 -12.12 17.10
C ALA A 106 -6.31 -12.64 15.70
N ALA A 107 -5.18 -12.16 15.19
CA ALA A 107 -4.73 -12.44 13.84
C ALA A 107 -3.22 -12.66 13.80
N ASP A 108 -2.77 -13.49 12.86
CA ASP A 108 -1.34 -13.75 12.59
C ASP A 108 -0.65 -12.50 12.04
N VAL A 109 -1.37 -11.73 11.23
CA VAL A 109 -0.92 -10.48 10.62
C VAL A 109 -1.89 -9.36 10.99
N ARG A 110 -1.37 -8.28 11.55
CA ARG A 110 -2.11 -7.01 11.66
C ARG A 110 -1.65 -6.07 10.56
N VAL A 111 -2.55 -5.48 9.81
CA VAL A 111 -2.25 -4.39 8.87
C VAL A 111 -2.86 -3.12 9.43
N VAL A 112 -2.01 -2.15 9.79
CA VAL A 112 -2.42 -0.92 10.48
C VAL A 112 -2.10 0.27 9.58
N LEU A 113 -3.09 1.06 9.17
CA LEU A 113 -2.86 2.35 8.51
C LEU A 113 -2.80 3.45 9.55
N ALA A 114 -1.68 4.16 9.63
CA ALA A 114 -1.40 5.14 10.67
C ALA A 114 -0.82 6.44 10.10
N SER A 115 -1.07 7.55 10.77
CA SER A 115 -0.38 8.81 10.56
C SER A 115 1.14 8.67 10.79
N PRO A 116 1.97 9.57 10.24
CA PRO A 116 3.39 9.67 10.58
C PRO A 116 3.67 9.57 12.10
N ASP A 117 2.94 10.33 12.92
CA ASP A 117 3.12 10.36 14.37
C ASP A 117 2.81 9.03 15.06
N LEU A 118 1.70 8.38 14.70
CA LEU A 118 1.37 7.08 15.26
C LEU A 118 2.31 5.99 14.74
N THR A 119 2.78 6.09 13.49
CA THR A 119 3.76 5.16 12.91
C THR A 119 5.04 5.16 13.74
N ASP A 120 5.61 6.33 14.05
CA ASP A 120 6.80 6.46 14.89
C ASP A 120 6.63 5.79 16.27
N ARG A 121 5.44 5.92 16.88
CA ARG A 121 5.16 5.29 18.17
C ARG A 121 5.00 3.77 18.08
N LEU A 122 4.27 3.28 17.07
CA LEU A 122 4.03 1.84 16.90
C LEU A 122 5.30 1.10 16.49
N CYS A 123 6.16 1.74 15.69
CA CYS A 123 7.38 1.14 15.15
C CYS A 123 8.56 1.13 16.13
N TYR A 124 8.50 1.88 17.23
CA TYR A 124 9.58 1.93 18.21
C TYR A 124 9.99 0.52 18.69
N PRO A 125 11.30 0.18 18.69
CA PRO A 125 12.47 1.07 18.60
C PRO A 125 12.98 1.39 17.18
N LEU A 126 12.30 0.93 16.13
CA LEU A 126 12.63 1.32 14.76
C LEU A 126 12.35 2.82 14.58
N ARG A 127 13.29 3.53 13.97
CA ARG A 127 13.19 4.98 13.76
C ARG A 127 12.66 5.27 12.37
N THR A 128 11.35 5.41 12.25
CA THR A 128 10.67 5.72 10.98
C THR A 128 10.71 7.21 10.61
N LEU A 129 10.92 8.09 11.59
CA LEU A 129 11.01 9.56 11.44
C LEU A 129 9.81 10.18 10.72
N GLY A 130 8.64 9.57 10.86
CA GLY A 130 7.41 9.91 10.16
C GLY A 130 7.43 9.64 8.65
N GLN A 131 8.49 9.03 8.12
CA GLN A 131 8.75 8.98 6.67
C GLN A 131 8.57 7.61 6.04
N VAL A 132 8.61 6.52 6.81
CA VAL A 132 8.53 5.16 6.27
C VAL A 132 7.53 4.32 7.06
N SER A 133 7.11 3.22 6.47
CA SER A 133 6.36 2.15 7.13
C SER A 133 7.31 1.23 7.90
N CYS A 134 6.76 0.29 8.67
CA CYS A 134 7.55 -0.75 9.32
C CYS A 134 6.74 -2.03 9.55
N ALA A 135 7.44 -3.08 9.94
CA ALA A 135 6.83 -4.24 10.55
C ALA A 135 7.45 -4.56 11.92
N ILE A 136 6.61 -4.77 12.93
CA ILE A 136 7.04 -5.11 14.28
C ILE A 136 5.95 -5.86 15.04
N GLY A 137 6.32 -6.91 15.78
CA GLY A 137 5.41 -7.62 16.68
C GLY A 137 4.15 -8.19 15.99
N GLY A 138 4.28 -8.68 14.74
CA GLY A 138 3.16 -9.19 13.96
C GLY A 138 2.31 -8.13 13.26
N ALA A 139 2.69 -6.85 13.34
CA ALA A 139 2.00 -5.75 12.68
C ALA A 139 2.83 -5.21 11.51
N ALA A 140 2.22 -5.13 10.34
CA ALA A 140 2.61 -4.30 9.21
C ALA A 140 1.95 -2.92 9.38
N VAL A 141 2.75 -1.93 9.78
CA VAL A 141 2.30 -0.56 10.03
C VAL A 141 2.59 0.27 8.79
N LEU A 142 1.53 0.67 8.09
CA LEU A 142 1.59 1.44 6.86
C LEU A 142 1.43 2.93 7.18
N ASN A 143 2.42 3.73 6.79
CA ASN A 143 2.36 5.18 6.93
C ASN A 143 1.39 5.77 5.89
N VAL A 144 0.36 6.50 6.34
CA VAL A 144 -0.70 7.05 5.49
C VAL A 144 -0.20 8.08 4.47
N ALA A 145 0.88 8.81 4.77
CA ALA A 145 1.50 9.72 3.79
C ALA A 145 2.06 8.91 2.60
N ARG A 146 2.71 7.79 2.88
CA ARG A 146 3.21 6.86 1.86
C ARG A 146 2.08 6.13 1.14
N TRP A 147 1.01 5.79 1.84
CA TRP A 147 -0.19 5.24 1.22
C TRP A 147 -0.84 6.22 0.23
N SER A 148 -0.90 7.51 0.60
CA SER A 148 -1.51 8.57 -0.21
C SER A 148 -0.67 8.91 -1.44
N GLU A 149 0.63 9.13 -1.25
CA GLU A 149 1.51 9.79 -2.25
C GLU A 149 2.50 8.84 -2.92
N GLY A 150 2.75 7.68 -2.31
CA GLY A 150 3.85 6.80 -2.68
C GLY A 150 5.20 7.30 -2.15
N ALA A 151 6.27 6.88 -2.83
CA ALA A 151 7.64 7.34 -2.54
C ALA A 151 8.32 7.81 -3.82
N ALA A 152 9.06 8.92 -3.71
CA ALA A 152 9.75 9.54 -4.85
C ALA A 152 10.72 8.58 -5.56
N PRO A 153 11.53 7.74 -4.88
CA PRO A 153 12.39 6.78 -5.58
C PRO A 153 11.59 5.81 -6.48
N PHE A 154 10.44 5.33 -6.01
CA PHE A 154 9.59 4.40 -6.74
C PHE A 154 8.94 5.06 -7.96
N THR A 155 8.35 6.26 -7.78
CA THR A 155 7.63 6.95 -8.87
C THR A 155 8.57 7.59 -9.88
N ALA A 156 9.72 8.11 -9.46
CA ALA A 156 10.74 8.64 -10.36
C ALA A 156 11.34 7.56 -11.28
N ALA A 157 11.35 6.30 -10.83
CA ALA A 157 11.77 5.15 -11.64
C ALA A 157 10.65 4.59 -12.56
N GLY A 158 9.53 5.31 -12.71
CA GLY A 158 8.42 4.93 -13.59
C GLY A 158 7.34 4.06 -12.93
N GLY A 159 7.40 3.88 -11.61
CA GLY A 159 6.34 3.23 -10.85
C GLY A 159 5.12 4.14 -10.67
N THR A 160 3.95 3.55 -10.41
CA THR A 160 2.73 4.29 -10.09
C THR A 160 2.45 4.27 -8.59
N VAL A 161 1.64 5.20 -8.08
CA VAL A 161 1.21 5.20 -6.67
C VAL A 161 0.44 3.91 -6.33
N SER A 162 -0.40 3.42 -7.23
CA SER A 162 -1.08 2.12 -7.07
C SER A 162 -0.09 0.97 -6.95
N GLY A 163 0.93 0.92 -7.84
CA GLY A 163 2.01 -0.06 -7.75
C GLY A 163 2.80 0.04 -6.45
N TYR A 164 2.98 1.27 -5.93
CA TYR A 164 3.61 1.49 -4.63
C TYR A 164 2.75 0.99 -3.47
N ARG A 165 1.42 1.11 -3.53
CA ARG A 165 0.51 0.56 -2.50
C ARG A 165 0.58 -0.97 -2.46
N HIS A 166 0.64 -1.63 -3.62
CA HIS A 166 0.89 -3.07 -3.68
C HIS A 166 2.24 -3.42 -3.03
N TYR A 167 3.30 -2.70 -3.40
CA TYR A 167 4.63 -2.82 -2.79
C TYR A 167 4.56 -2.66 -1.26
N LEU A 168 3.93 -1.61 -0.76
CA LEU A 168 3.90 -1.27 0.66
C LEU A 168 3.21 -2.38 1.48
N VAL A 169 2.06 -2.87 1.00
CA VAL A 169 1.35 -3.99 1.66
C VAL A 169 2.23 -5.24 1.64
N ASN A 170 2.74 -5.64 0.48
CA ASN A 170 3.50 -6.88 0.34
C ASN A 170 4.85 -6.84 1.08
N HIS A 171 5.53 -5.69 1.09
CA HIS A 171 6.82 -5.52 1.76
C HIS A 171 6.68 -5.65 3.28
N GLU A 172 5.75 -4.89 3.88
CA GLU A 172 5.58 -4.91 5.33
C GLU A 172 4.97 -6.22 5.81
N VAL A 173 4.03 -6.82 5.07
CA VAL A 173 3.54 -8.17 5.38
C VAL A 173 4.63 -9.22 5.16
N GLY A 174 5.50 -9.05 4.16
CA GLY A 174 6.66 -9.91 3.94
C GLY A 174 7.58 -9.96 5.16
N HIS A 175 7.81 -8.82 5.82
CA HIS A 175 8.52 -8.80 7.10
C HIS A 175 7.80 -9.55 8.21
N VAL A 176 6.47 -9.43 8.31
CA VAL A 176 5.67 -10.20 9.29
C VAL A 176 5.76 -11.71 9.02
N LEU A 177 5.84 -12.11 7.75
CA LEU A 177 6.04 -13.50 7.32
C LEU A 177 7.48 -14.01 7.53
N GLY A 178 8.41 -13.14 7.93
CA GLY A 178 9.79 -13.50 8.25
C GLY A 178 10.80 -13.20 7.15
N HIS A 179 10.42 -12.51 6.08
CA HIS A 179 11.35 -12.10 5.03
C HIS A 179 12.14 -10.85 5.44
N GLY A 180 13.47 -10.91 5.32
CA GLY A 180 14.33 -9.74 5.47
C GLY A 180 14.43 -8.92 4.18
N HIS A 181 15.11 -7.78 4.25
CA HIS A 181 15.40 -7.01 3.04
C HIS A 181 16.21 -7.81 2.02
N ALA A 182 15.88 -7.60 0.75
CA ALA A 182 16.66 -8.06 -0.39
C ALA A 182 17.49 -6.92 -0.99
N ALA A 183 18.47 -7.28 -1.80
CA ALA A 183 19.21 -6.34 -2.64
C ALA A 183 18.69 -6.39 -4.08
N CYS A 184 18.89 -5.30 -4.83
CA CYS A 184 18.69 -5.32 -6.27
C CYS A 184 19.69 -6.32 -6.90
N PRO A 185 19.25 -7.34 -7.68
CA PRO A 185 20.14 -8.35 -8.22
C PRO A 185 21.09 -7.79 -9.30
N ALA A 186 20.60 -6.86 -10.13
CA ALA A 186 21.41 -6.11 -11.09
C ALA A 186 20.68 -4.84 -11.56
N PRO A 187 21.40 -3.80 -12.01
CA PRO A 187 20.77 -2.61 -12.59
C PRO A 187 19.83 -2.95 -13.74
N GLY A 188 18.64 -2.34 -13.75
CA GLY A 188 17.60 -2.55 -14.76
C GLY A 188 16.72 -3.78 -14.55
N GLU A 189 17.09 -4.69 -13.63
CA GLU A 189 16.25 -5.83 -13.26
C GLU A 189 15.03 -5.39 -12.45
N LEU A 190 14.01 -6.24 -12.38
CA LEU A 190 12.86 -5.98 -11.52
C LEU A 190 13.26 -6.14 -10.06
N ALA A 191 12.95 -5.15 -9.22
CA ALA A 191 13.26 -5.22 -7.79
C ALA A 191 12.53 -6.40 -7.14
N PRO A 192 13.20 -7.27 -6.37
CA PRO A 192 12.50 -8.12 -5.41
C PRO A 192 11.62 -7.25 -4.51
N VAL A 193 10.40 -7.69 -4.17
CA VAL A 193 9.46 -6.89 -3.37
C VAL A 193 10.06 -6.47 -2.00
N MET A 194 11.02 -7.26 -1.50
CA MET A 194 11.74 -7.00 -0.25
C MET A 194 12.93 -6.03 -0.39
N VAL A 195 13.20 -5.44 -1.56
CA VAL A 195 14.06 -4.25 -1.64
C VAL A 195 13.34 -3.09 -0.92
N GLN A 196 14.06 -2.24 -0.18
CA GLN A 196 13.48 -1.08 0.50
C GLN A 196 13.22 0.09 -0.48
N GLN A 197 12.32 -0.13 -1.43
CA GLN A 197 12.03 0.74 -2.58
C GLN A 197 11.47 2.11 -2.17
N THR A 198 10.97 2.27 -0.93
CA THR A 198 10.64 3.59 -0.36
C THR A 198 11.85 4.52 -0.29
N LEU A 199 13.06 3.97 -0.02
CA LEU A 199 14.28 4.76 0.10
C LEU A 199 15.13 4.74 -1.17
N ASP A 200 15.34 3.56 -1.74
CA ASP A 200 16.19 3.39 -2.93
C ASP A 200 15.87 2.06 -3.64
N LEU A 201 15.85 2.12 -4.97
CA LEU A 201 15.72 0.95 -5.85
C LEU A 201 17.06 0.29 -6.19
N GLN A 202 18.19 0.92 -5.85
CA GLN A 202 19.54 0.38 -6.07
C GLN A 202 19.81 0.07 -7.56
N GLY A 203 19.18 0.84 -8.46
CA GLY A 203 19.26 0.65 -9.91
C GLY A 203 18.24 -0.31 -10.51
N CYS A 204 17.41 -0.98 -9.71
CA CYS A 204 16.32 -1.82 -10.19
C CYS A 204 15.12 -0.99 -10.67
N ARG A 205 14.25 -1.65 -11.44
CA ARG A 205 12.91 -1.17 -11.76
C ARG A 205 11.94 -1.42 -10.59
N PRO A 206 10.94 -0.55 -10.39
CA PRO A 206 9.97 -0.69 -9.30
C PRO A 206 9.10 -1.93 -9.46
N ASN A 207 8.76 -2.57 -8.33
CA ASN A 207 7.93 -3.78 -8.28
C ASN A 207 7.08 -3.85 -7.00
N GLY A 208 5.79 -4.18 -7.15
CA GLY A 208 4.86 -4.33 -6.04
C GLY A 208 4.57 -5.76 -5.59
N TRP A 209 5.12 -6.76 -6.27
CA TRP A 209 4.64 -8.14 -6.15
C TRP A 209 5.76 -9.13 -5.80
N PRO A 210 5.52 -10.09 -4.89
CA PRO A 210 6.43 -11.21 -4.63
C PRO A 210 6.68 -12.09 -5.85
N ALA A 211 5.65 -12.34 -6.67
CA ALA A 211 5.68 -13.18 -7.86
C ALA A 211 5.13 -12.43 -9.10
N PRO A 212 5.89 -11.48 -9.67
CA PRO A 212 5.44 -10.55 -10.71
C PRO A 212 5.29 -11.15 -12.11
#